data_AF-A0A7C6V3B5-F1
#
_entry.id   AF-A0A7C6V3B5-F1
#
_cell.length_a   1.000
_cell.length_b   1.000
_cell.length_c   1.000
_cell.angle_alpha   90.00
_cell.angle_beta   90.00
_cell.angle_gamma   90.00
#
_symmetry.space_group_name_H-M   'P 1'
#
loop_
_entity.id
_entity.type
_entity.pdbx_description
1 polymer ?
#
loop_
_entity_poly.entity_id
_entity_poly.type
_entity_poly.pdbx_seq_one_letter_code
_entity_poly.pdbx_strand_id
1 'polypeptide(L)'
;MKIKHLKEQQRHEIGGIILISTGILGLVSLLTPEMGLVSRLVERLLRGAAGEGRYLFPLLLILGGLRLMLGRGRVRAGQRFYGGALLFVVALILLHMLIPPEYALQAGLAGEGGGLVGGICYFLILRSFGPAGTAIVLVTMAAVGLLMGGNVSLRQAMVRCGETGKNFCQRLGTFVNSYFFTEVEEAAVKAASR
;
A
#
# COMPACT_ATOMS: atom_id res chain seq x y z
N MET A 1 15.73 -1.48 38.50
CA MET A 1 14.80 -1.88 37.41
C MET A 1 14.32 -0.72 36.53
N LYS A 2 14.05 0.49 37.07
CA LYS A 2 13.57 1.67 36.29
C LYS A 2 14.51 2.15 35.16
N ILE A 3 15.83 2.12 35.35
CA ILE A 3 16.81 2.65 34.37
C ILE A 3 16.83 1.86 33.05
N LYS A 4 16.65 0.53 33.09
CA LYS A 4 16.55 -0.31 31.87
C LYS A 4 15.32 0.07 31.03
N HIS A 5 14.19 0.35 31.68
CA HIS A 5 12.93 0.66 31.02
C HIS A 5 12.95 2.01 30.27
N LEU A 6 13.66 3.00 30.82
CA LEU A 6 13.90 4.31 30.20
C LEU A 6 14.81 4.20 28.96
N LYS A 7 15.91 3.45 29.05
CA LYS A 7 16.80 3.20 27.90
C LYS A 7 16.10 2.51 26.74
N GLU A 8 15.28 1.50 27.03
CA GLU A 8 14.50 0.82 25.99
C GLU A 8 13.50 1.77 25.33
N GLN A 9 12.84 2.64 26.10
CA GLN A 9 11.90 3.60 25.54
C GLN A 9 12.59 4.59 24.59
N GLN A 10 13.72 5.16 25.00
CA GLN A 10 14.51 6.07 24.17
C GLN A 10 14.97 5.41 22.87
N ARG A 11 15.36 4.12 22.90
CA ARG A 11 15.72 3.37 21.68
C ARG A 11 14.57 3.26 20.68
N HIS A 12 13.34 3.05 21.17
CA HIS A 12 12.16 2.97 20.30
C HIS A 12 11.76 4.34 19.73
N GLU A 13 11.88 5.41 20.54
CA GLU A 13 11.63 6.78 20.08
C GLU A 13 12.63 7.18 18.98
N ILE A 14 13.93 6.96 19.21
CA ILE A 14 14.98 7.22 18.20
C ILE A 14 14.75 6.39 16.94
N GLY A 15 14.49 5.09 17.08
CA GLY A 15 14.19 4.22 15.94
C GLY A 15 12.94 4.68 15.17
N GLY A 16 11.92 5.15 15.87
CA GLY A 16 10.69 5.67 15.26
C GLY A 16 10.95 6.94 14.44
N ILE A 17 11.71 7.88 15.00
CA ILE A 17 12.09 9.12 14.32
C ILE A 17 12.90 8.83 13.06
N ILE A 18 13.90 7.93 13.13
CA ILE A 18 14.71 7.52 11.98
C ILE A 18 13.84 6.88 10.89
N LEU A 19 12.86 6.05 11.27
CA LEU A 19 11.99 5.39 10.30
C LEU A 19 11.03 6.38 9.63
N ILE A 20 10.47 7.32 10.40
CA ILE A 20 9.63 8.40 9.87
C ILE A 20 10.43 9.27 8.91
N SER A 21 11.62 9.73 9.31
CA SER A 21 12.44 10.61 8.47
C SER A 21 12.85 9.92 7.18
N THR A 22 13.22 8.63 7.25
CA THR A 22 13.52 7.81 6.06
C THR A 22 12.30 7.68 5.14
N GLY A 23 11.10 7.46 5.69
CA GLY A 23 9.87 7.41 4.93
C GLY A 23 9.51 8.74 4.26
N ILE A 24 9.68 9.87 4.96
CA ILE A 24 9.47 11.20 4.38
C ILE A 24 10.47 11.47 3.26
N LEU A 25 11.75 11.19 3.49
CA LEU A 25 12.80 11.31 2.46
C LEU A 25 12.46 10.46 1.23
N GLY A 26 12.03 9.20 1.44
CA GLY A 26 11.58 8.33 0.37
C GLY A 26 10.41 8.91 -0.42
N LEU A 27 9.39 9.46 0.24
CA LEU A 27 8.26 10.12 -0.45
C LEU A 27 8.71 11.33 -1.26
N VAL A 28 9.52 12.21 -0.68
CA VAL A 28 10.05 13.38 -1.38
C VAL A 28 10.89 12.96 -2.58
N SER A 29 11.72 11.93 -2.44
CA SER A 29 12.50 11.36 -3.54
C SER A 29 11.63 10.81 -4.67
N LEU A 30 10.48 10.22 -4.37
CA LEU A 30 9.53 9.72 -5.38
C LEU A 30 8.70 10.83 -6.03
N LEU A 31 8.40 11.90 -5.30
CA LEU A 31 7.65 13.04 -5.82
C LEU A 31 8.51 13.96 -6.67
N THR A 32 9.80 14.07 -6.33
CA THR A 32 10.73 14.93 -7.06
C THR A 32 12.05 14.22 -7.36
N PRO A 33 12.06 13.33 -8.37
CA PRO A 33 13.24 12.54 -8.70
C PRO A 33 14.43 13.35 -9.22
N GLU A 34 14.16 14.51 -9.82
CA GLU A 34 15.17 15.42 -10.38
C GLU A 34 16.11 16.03 -9.32
N MET A 35 15.71 16.02 -8.03
CA MET A 35 16.38 16.72 -6.92
C MET A 35 17.77 16.18 -6.57
N GLY A 36 18.18 15.00 -7.06
CA GLY A 36 19.54 14.50 -6.83
C GLY A 36 19.73 13.01 -7.14
N LEU A 37 20.97 12.54 -7.02
CA LEU A 37 21.37 11.16 -7.29
C LEU A 37 20.60 10.14 -6.43
N VAL A 38 20.46 10.44 -5.14
CA VAL A 38 19.74 9.58 -4.18
C VAL A 38 18.27 9.45 -4.58
N SER A 39 17.62 10.56 -4.96
CA SER A 39 16.22 10.54 -5.37
C SER A 39 15.98 9.69 -6.62
N ARG A 40 16.83 9.82 -7.65
CA ARG A 40 16.76 8.98 -8.86
C ARG A 40 16.98 7.51 -8.55
N LEU A 41 17.92 7.19 -7.66
CA LEU A 41 18.20 5.81 -7.26
C LEU A 41 17.00 5.20 -6.53
N VAL A 42 16.46 5.91 -5.54
CA VAL A 42 15.27 5.50 -4.78
C VAL A 42 14.09 5.30 -5.74
N GLU A 43 13.84 6.25 -6.64
CA GLU A 43 12.76 6.11 -7.62
C GLU A 43 12.93 4.88 -8.50
N ARG A 44 14.11 4.67 -9.10
CA ARG A 44 14.37 3.50 -9.96
C ARG A 44 14.21 2.19 -9.22
N LEU A 45 14.72 2.09 -8.00
CA LEU A 45 14.61 0.87 -7.20
C LEU A 45 13.16 0.58 -6.80
N LEU A 46 12.45 1.57 -6.28
CA LEU A 46 11.07 1.37 -5.83
C LEU A 46 10.12 1.18 -7.01
N ARG A 47 10.30 1.90 -8.11
CA ARG A 47 9.51 1.72 -9.33
C ARG A 47 9.80 0.36 -9.98
N GLY A 48 11.05 -0.09 -10.05
CA GLY A 48 11.37 -1.42 -10.56
C GLY A 48 10.79 -2.54 -9.70
N ALA A 49 10.93 -2.44 -8.37
CA ALA A 49 10.48 -3.49 -7.44
C ALA A 49 8.96 -3.50 -7.24
N ALA A 50 8.36 -2.34 -7.03
CA ALA A 50 6.96 -2.19 -6.58
C ALA A 50 6.05 -1.50 -7.61
N GLY A 51 6.60 -1.03 -8.73
CA GLY A 51 5.84 -0.38 -9.80
C GLY A 51 5.10 0.87 -9.32
N GLU A 52 3.81 0.94 -9.63
CA GLU A 52 2.90 1.98 -9.17
C GLU A 52 2.66 1.91 -7.65
N GLY A 53 2.93 0.77 -7.03
CA GLY A 53 2.93 0.58 -5.58
C GLY A 53 4.09 1.26 -4.84
N ARG A 54 5.01 1.94 -5.55
CA ARG A 54 6.21 2.60 -4.98
C ARG A 54 5.92 3.53 -3.80
N TYR A 55 4.79 4.23 -3.79
CA TYR A 55 4.44 5.14 -2.69
C TYR A 55 3.97 4.43 -1.41
N LEU A 56 3.52 3.17 -1.50
CA LEU A 56 3.08 2.41 -0.33
C LEU A 56 4.24 2.10 0.61
N PHE A 57 5.44 1.85 0.08
CA PHE A 57 6.58 1.48 0.91
C PHE A 57 7.02 2.61 1.86
N PRO A 58 7.29 3.84 1.38
CA PRO A 58 7.57 4.97 2.26
C PRO A 58 6.44 5.28 3.26
N LEU A 59 5.18 5.13 2.83
CA LEU A 59 4.02 5.32 3.71
C LEU A 59 4.02 4.30 4.87
N LEU A 60 4.34 3.03 4.59
CA LEU A 60 4.47 1.99 5.60
C LEU A 60 5.61 2.27 6.58
N LEU A 61 6.73 2.84 6.12
CA LEU A 61 7.82 3.27 7.00
C LEU A 61 7.37 4.37 7.96
N ILE A 62 6.64 5.37 7.48
CA ILE A 62 6.09 6.45 8.32
C ILE A 62 5.12 5.89 9.35
N LEU A 63 4.17 5.04 8.94
CA LEU A 63 3.19 4.42 9.84
C LEU A 63 3.85 3.51 10.88
N GLY A 64 4.85 2.72 10.46
CA GLY A 64 5.65 1.87 11.34
C GLY A 64 6.45 2.69 12.35
N GLY A 65 7.04 3.80 11.91
CA GLY A 65 7.85 4.68 12.75
C GLY A 65 7.01 5.42 13.77
N LEU A 66 5.83 5.92 13.38
CA LEU A 66 4.87 6.53 14.30
C LEU A 66 4.38 5.54 15.36
N ARG A 67 4.09 4.30 14.97
CA ARG A 67 3.71 3.22 15.89
C ARG A 67 4.82 2.86 16.86
N LEU A 68 6.08 2.89 16.41
CA LEU A 68 7.27 2.61 17.22
C LEU A 68 7.52 3.74 18.24
N MET A 69 7.42 5.00 17.78
CA MET A 69 7.59 6.20 18.60
C MET A 69 6.52 6.30 19.70
N LEU A 70 5.26 5.97 19.41
CA LEU A 70 4.15 6.02 20.37
C LEU A 70 4.20 4.95 21.47
N GLY A 71 5.28 4.16 21.59
CA GLY A 71 5.47 3.19 22.68
C GLY A 71 4.50 2.01 22.68
N ARG A 72 3.56 1.93 21.71
CA ARG A 72 2.60 0.82 21.53
C ARG A 72 3.27 -0.48 21.06
N GLY A 73 4.60 -0.49 20.90
CA GLY A 73 5.41 -1.52 20.25
C GLY A 73 6.16 -2.51 21.15
N ARG A 74 6.06 -2.41 22.48
CA ARG A 74 6.99 -3.04 23.44
C ARG A 74 7.14 -4.58 23.40
N VAL A 75 6.29 -5.33 22.69
CA VAL A 75 6.30 -6.81 22.75
C VAL A 75 6.34 -7.52 21.38
N ARG A 76 6.01 -6.88 20.25
CA ARG A 76 5.91 -7.58 18.93
C ARG A 76 6.23 -6.71 17.71
N ALA A 77 7.21 -5.81 17.81
CA ALA A 77 7.58 -4.95 16.67
C ALA A 77 7.95 -5.76 15.41
N GLY A 78 8.71 -6.85 15.56
CA GLY A 78 9.07 -7.74 14.44
C GLY A 78 7.86 -8.40 13.78
N GLN A 79 6.97 -9.02 14.56
CA GLN A 79 5.78 -9.70 14.01
C GLN A 79 4.85 -8.74 13.25
N ARG A 80 4.76 -7.48 13.71
CA ARG A 80 3.98 -6.44 13.04
C ARG A 80 4.62 -5.96 11.74
N PHE A 81 5.95 -5.88 11.71
CA PHE A 81 6.69 -5.59 10.50
C PHE A 81 6.42 -6.66 9.43
N TYR A 82 6.46 -7.95 9.80
CA TYR A 82 6.11 -9.04 8.89
C TYR A 82 4.66 -8.97 8.42
N GLY A 83 3.71 -8.62 9.30
CA GLY A 83 2.32 -8.41 8.90
C GLY A 83 2.15 -7.28 7.89
N GLY A 84 2.80 -6.13 8.12
CA GLY A 84 2.81 -5.00 7.19
C GLY A 84 3.48 -5.33 5.85
N ALA A 85 4.61 -6.05 5.89
CA ALA A 85 5.31 -6.51 4.70
C ALA A 85 4.47 -7.51 3.88
N LEU A 86 3.75 -8.42 4.55
CA LEU A 86 2.85 -9.36 3.89
C LEU A 86 1.69 -8.61 3.19
N LEU A 87 1.08 -7.64 3.87
CA LEU A 87 0.03 -6.79 3.27
C LEU A 87 0.56 -5.95 2.11
N PHE A 88 1.80 -5.47 2.20
CA PHE A 88 2.47 -4.77 1.11
C PHE A 88 2.58 -5.67 -0.13
N VAL A 89 3.08 -6.89 0.02
CA VAL A 89 3.17 -7.86 -1.09
C VAL A 89 1.80 -8.17 -1.69
N VAL A 90 0.77 -8.37 -0.86
CA VAL A 90 -0.61 -8.55 -1.34
C VAL A 90 -1.08 -7.35 -2.17
N ALA A 91 -0.83 -6.13 -1.70
CA ALA A 91 -1.18 -4.92 -2.44
C ALA A 91 -0.46 -4.84 -3.80
N LEU A 92 0.82 -5.23 -3.86
CA LEU A 92 1.56 -5.29 -5.13
C LEU A 92 0.98 -6.32 -6.08
N ILE A 93 0.62 -7.52 -5.61
CA ILE A 93 0.00 -8.54 -6.46
C ILE A 93 -1.34 -8.04 -7.00
N LEU A 94 -2.17 -7.39 -6.16
CA LEU A 94 -3.45 -6.82 -6.59
C LEU A 94 -3.28 -5.71 -7.63
N LEU A 95 -2.28 -4.83 -7.47
CA LEU A 95 -1.94 -3.82 -8.47
C LEU A 95 -1.50 -4.45 -9.79
N HIS A 96 -0.75 -5.55 -9.73
CA HIS A 96 -0.28 -6.24 -10.93
C HIS A 96 -1.37 -7.07 -11.63
N MET A 97 -2.36 -7.55 -10.89
CA MET A 97 -3.51 -8.30 -11.43
C MET A 97 -4.41 -7.45 -12.34
N LEU A 98 -4.28 -6.11 -12.29
CA LEU A 98 -4.98 -5.19 -13.20
C LEU A 98 -4.39 -5.22 -14.63
N ILE A 99 -3.22 -5.81 -14.81
CA ILE A 99 -2.54 -5.95 -16.11
C ILE A 99 -2.94 -7.30 -16.74
N PRO A 100 -3.17 -7.35 -18.07
CA PRO A 100 -3.43 -8.61 -18.77
C PRO A 100 -2.33 -9.65 -18.53
N PRO A 101 -2.68 -10.92 -18.27
CA PRO A 101 -1.73 -11.96 -17.88
C PRO A 101 -0.68 -12.27 -18.96
N GLU A 102 -1.01 -12.04 -20.23
CA GLU A 102 -0.11 -12.23 -21.37
C GLU A 102 1.05 -11.23 -21.43
N TYR A 103 0.90 -10.05 -20.81
CA TYR A 103 1.96 -9.04 -20.70
C TYR A 103 2.48 -8.86 -19.26
N ALA A 104 1.94 -9.60 -18.28
CA ALA A 104 2.24 -9.41 -16.87
C ALA A 104 3.74 -9.41 -16.55
N LEU A 105 4.49 -10.40 -17.04
CA LEU A 105 5.93 -10.51 -16.72
C LEU A 105 6.74 -9.37 -17.35
N GLN A 106 6.42 -8.98 -18.59
CA GLN A 106 7.07 -7.86 -19.26
C GLN A 106 6.75 -6.51 -18.58
N ALA A 107 5.49 -6.29 -18.23
CA ALA A 107 5.05 -5.11 -17.50
C ALA A 107 5.72 -5.03 -16.11
N GLY A 108 5.89 -6.17 -15.43
CA GLY A 108 6.62 -6.25 -14.16
C GLY A 108 8.09 -5.83 -14.28
N LEU A 109 8.76 -6.25 -15.36
CA LEU A 109 10.14 -5.84 -15.67
C LEU A 109 10.24 -4.35 -16.04
N ALA A 110 9.21 -3.80 -16.68
CA ALA A 110 9.12 -2.36 -16.97
C ALA A 110 8.80 -1.50 -15.73
N GLY A 111 8.48 -2.13 -14.58
CA GLY A 111 8.08 -1.42 -13.37
C GLY A 111 6.64 -0.89 -13.42
N GLU A 112 5.75 -1.58 -14.13
CA GLU A 112 4.32 -1.26 -14.19
C GLU A 112 3.50 -2.12 -13.20
N GLY A 113 2.31 -1.63 -12.84
CA GLY A 113 1.43 -2.28 -11.88
C GLY A 113 2.11 -2.50 -10.54
N GLY A 114 2.21 -3.75 -10.07
CA GLY A 114 2.92 -4.13 -8.85
C GLY A 114 4.45 -4.25 -8.96
N GLY A 115 5.04 -3.88 -10.10
CA GLY A 115 6.46 -4.03 -10.39
C GLY A 115 6.92 -5.49 -10.45
N LEU A 116 8.24 -5.70 -10.36
CA LEU A 116 8.87 -7.02 -10.45
C LEU A 116 8.39 -7.96 -9.34
N VAL A 117 8.23 -7.47 -8.11
CA VAL A 117 7.78 -8.29 -6.98
C VAL A 117 6.33 -8.71 -7.17
N GLY A 118 5.44 -7.77 -7.49
CA GLY A 118 4.04 -8.06 -7.76
C GLY A 118 3.87 -9.04 -8.93
N GLY A 119 4.63 -8.85 -10.01
CA GLY A 119 4.57 -9.69 -11.20
C GLY A 119 5.05 -11.12 -10.97
N ILE A 120 6.20 -11.31 -10.32
CA ILE A 120 6.71 -12.65 -10.01
C ILE A 120 5.76 -13.37 -9.04
N CYS A 121 5.32 -12.71 -7.97
CA CYS A 121 4.40 -13.32 -7.02
C CYS A 121 3.05 -13.67 -7.66
N TYR A 122 2.48 -12.77 -8.47
CA TYR A 122 1.25 -13.03 -9.20
C TYR A 122 1.40 -14.23 -10.14
N PHE A 123 2.46 -14.24 -10.95
CA PHE A 123 2.73 -15.32 -11.90
C PHE A 123 2.86 -16.68 -11.19
N LEU A 124 3.60 -16.75 -10.08
CA LEU A 124 3.76 -17.98 -9.31
C LEU A 124 2.42 -18.49 -8.76
N ILE A 125 1.65 -17.62 -8.11
CA ILE A 125 0.36 -18.02 -7.51
C ILE A 125 -0.64 -18.43 -8.60
N LEU A 126 -0.73 -17.67 -9.69
CA LEU A 126 -1.61 -17.95 -10.82
C LEU A 126 -1.25 -19.28 -11.49
N ARG A 127 0.04 -19.56 -11.67
CA ARG A 127 0.52 -20.81 -12.27
C ARG A 127 0.29 -22.02 -11.37
N SER A 128 0.39 -21.86 -10.05
CA SER A 128 0.19 -22.94 -9.09
C SER A 128 -1.28 -23.27 -8.83
N PHE A 129 -2.16 -22.27 -8.74
CA PHE A 129 -3.53 -22.45 -8.26
C PHE A 129 -4.63 -22.06 -9.25
N GLY A 130 -4.27 -21.46 -10.39
CA GLY A 130 -5.21 -20.91 -11.35
C GLY A 130 -5.94 -19.65 -10.85
N PRO A 131 -6.86 -19.07 -11.65
CA PRO A 131 -7.51 -17.81 -11.33
C PRO A 131 -8.34 -17.86 -10.05
N ALA A 132 -9.15 -18.91 -9.87
CA ALA A 132 -10.00 -19.07 -8.69
C ALA A 132 -9.18 -19.26 -7.41
N GLY A 133 -8.11 -20.08 -7.47
CA GLY A 133 -7.25 -20.31 -6.32
C GLY A 133 -6.40 -19.10 -5.94
N THR A 134 -6.00 -18.28 -6.92
CA THR A 134 -5.29 -17.02 -6.68
C THR A 134 -6.08 -16.08 -5.77
N ALA A 135 -7.38 -15.95 -6.00
CA ALA A 135 -8.25 -15.14 -5.16
C ALA A 135 -8.29 -15.66 -3.71
N ILE A 136 -8.42 -16.98 -3.51
CA ILE A 136 -8.45 -17.60 -2.18
C ILE A 136 -7.13 -17.37 -1.43
N VAL A 137 -6.00 -17.57 -2.11
CA VAL A 137 -4.66 -17.36 -1.53
C VAL A 137 -4.46 -15.91 -1.13
N LEU A 138 -4.85 -14.96 -1.99
CA LEU A 138 -4.72 -13.53 -1.69
C LEU A 138 -5.58 -13.11 -0.49
N VAL A 139 -6.83 -13.56 -0.43
CA VAL A 139 -7.72 -13.27 0.71
C VAL A 139 -7.13 -13.83 2.01
N THR A 140 -6.57 -15.04 1.94
CA THR A 140 -5.94 -15.70 3.11
C THR A 140 -4.69 -14.95 3.55
N MET A 141 -3.79 -14.60 2.62
CA MET A 141 -2.59 -13.81 2.93
C MET A 141 -2.95 -12.43 3.49
N ALA A 142 -3.97 -11.77 2.95
CA ALA A 142 -4.47 -10.50 3.46
C ALA A 142 -4.97 -10.65 4.91
N ALA A 143 -5.76 -11.69 5.19
CA ALA A 143 -6.25 -11.98 6.53
C ALA A 143 -5.09 -12.23 7.51
N VAL A 144 -4.11 -13.06 7.14
CA VAL A 144 -2.92 -13.33 7.96
C VAL A 144 -2.13 -12.05 8.21
N GLY A 145 -1.91 -11.23 7.17
CA GLY A 145 -1.19 -9.97 7.28
C GLY A 145 -1.88 -8.96 8.21
N LEU A 146 -3.22 -8.86 8.12
CA LEU A 146 -4.02 -8.03 9.01
C LEU A 146 -3.94 -8.50 10.47
N LEU A 147 -3.95 -9.81 10.71
CA LEU A 147 -3.84 -10.37 12.06
C LEU A 147 -2.45 -10.20 12.67
N MET A 148 -1.40 -10.27 11.85
CA MET A 148 -0.02 -10.05 12.31
C MET A 148 0.28 -8.56 12.51
N GLY A 149 -0.20 -7.69 11.62
CA GLY A 149 0.05 -6.24 11.66
C GLY A 149 -0.87 -5.49 12.63
N GLY A 150 -2.12 -5.92 12.75
CA GLY A 150 -3.11 -5.37 13.67
C GLY A 150 -3.07 -6.08 15.01
N ASN A 151 -2.96 -5.33 16.11
CA ASN A 151 -3.29 -5.83 17.46
C ASN A 151 -4.82 -5.97 17.64
N VAL A 152 -5.52 -6.36 16.57
CA VAL A 152 -6.94 -6.15 16.31
C VAL A 152 -7.50 -7.53 15.99
N SER A 153 -8.40 -8.04 16.84
CA SER A 153 -9.07 -9.31 16.59
C SER A 153 -9.85 -9.26 15.26
N LEU A 154 -10.04 -10.41 14.58
CA LEU A 154 -10.80 -10.55 13.32
C LEU A 154 -12.08 -9.71 13.28
N ARG A 155 -12.76 -9.59 14.44
CA ARG A 155 -14.00 -8.83 14.64
C ARG A 155 -13.85 -7.33 14.40
N GLN A 156 -12.75 -6.71 14.83
CA GLN A 156 -12.51 -5.28 14.69
C GLN A 156 -11.94 -4.91 13.30
N ALA A 157 -11.22 -5.83 12.66
CA ALA A 157 -10.78 -5.66 11.28
C ALA A 157 -11.98 -5.63 10.30
N MET A 158 -12.97 -6.49 10.53
CA MET A 158 -14.20 -6.57 9.72
C MET A 158 -15.02 -5.26 9.77
N VAL A 159 -15.13 -4.63 10.95
CA VAL A 159 -15.82 -3.35 11.12
C VAL A 159 -15.09 -2.22 10.38
N ARG A 160 -13.75 -2.15 10.49
CA ARG A 160 -12.95 -1.11 9.82
C ARG A 160 -12.91 -1.25 8.30
N CYS A 161 -12.86 -2.48 7.77
CA CYS A 161 -12.99 -2.71 6.32
C CYS A 161 -14.36 -2.26 5.81
N GLY A 162 -15.43 -2.49 6.58
CA GLY A 162 -16.77 -1.98 6.25
C GLY A 162 -16.87 -0.46 6.23
N GLU A 163 -16.22 0.23 7.19
CA GLU A 163 -16.22 1.69 7.26
C GLU A 163 -15.35 2.34 6.18
N THR A 164 -14.17 1.79 5.91
CA THR A 164 -13.26 2.32 4.87
C THR A 164 -13.83 2.10 3.46
N GLY A 165 -14.45 0.94 3.21
CA GLY A 165 -15.13 0.64 1.95
C GLY A 165 -16.34 1.54 1.70
N LYS A 166 -17.17 1.81 2.73
CA LYS A 166 -18.28 2.77 2.63
C LYS A 166 -17.79 4.18 2.29
N ASN A 167 -16.73 4.64 2.96
CA ASN A 167 -16.18 5.96 2.73
C ASN A 167 -15.50 6.10 1.35
N PHE A 168 -14.94 5.03 0.80
CA PHE A 168 -14.37 5.02 -0.56
C PHE A 168 -15.46 4.97 -1.63
N CYS A 169 -16.49 4.14 -1.48
CA CYS A 169 -17.65 4.10 -2.38
C CYS A 169 -18.43 5.41 -2.38
N GLN A 170 -18.58 6.07 -1.23
CA GLN A 170 -19.21 7.39 -1.17
C GLN A 170 -18.37 8.46 -1.87
N ARG A 171 -17.04 8.38 -1.79
CA ARG A 171 -16.12 9.33 -2.46
C ARG A 171 -16.02 9.11 -3.98
N LEU A 172 -16.11 7.87 -4.44
CA LEU A 172 -16.21 7.56 -5.87
C LEU A 172 -17.61 7.91 -6.41
N GLY A 173 -18.66 7.65 -5.63
CA GLY A 173 -20.03 8.01 -5.97
C GLY A 173 -20.21 9.50 -6.21
N THR A 174 -19.62 10.36 -5.37
CA THR A 174 -19.65 11.82 -5.60
C THR A 174 -18.82 12.26 -6.81
N PHE A 175 -17.70 11.60 -7.10
CA PHE A 175 -16.87 11.91 -8.27
C PHE A 175 -17.57 11.57 -9.60
N VAL A 176 -18.22 10.41 -9.68
CA VAL A 176 -18.97 10.00 -10.87
C VAL A 176 -20.20 10.88 -11.08
N ASN A 177 -20.90 11.22 -10.00
CA ASN A 177 -22.07 12.10 -10.07
C ASN A 177 -21.67 13.50 -10.54
N SER A 178 -20.53 14.03 -10.10
CA SER A 178 -20.07 15.36 -10.56
C SER A 178 -19.66 15.39 -12.03
N TYR A 179 -19.22 14.27 -12.61
CA TYR A 179 -18.80 14.19 -14.02
C TYR A 179 -19.98 13.94 -14.97
N PHE A 180 -20.93 13.10 -14.57
CA PHE A 180 -22.13 12.80 -15.37
C PHE A 180 -23.15 13.94 -15.40
N PHE A 181 -23.16 14.83 -14.39
CA PHE A 181 -24.13 15.93 -14.33
C PHE A 181 -23.68 17.22 -15.04
N THR A 182 -22.38 17.41 -15.30
CA THR A 182 -21.90 18.54 -16.11
C THR A 182 -22.04 18.31 -17.62
N GLU A 183 -21.95 17.06 -18.10
CA GLU A 183 -22.06 16.76 -19.54
C GLU A 183 -23.51 16.78 -20.05
N VAL A 184 -24.49 16.44 -19.19
CA VAL A 184 -25.91 16.36 -19.59
C VAL A 184 -26.58 17.74 -19.64
N GLU A 185 -26.18 18.68 -18.78
CA GLU A 185 -26.79 20.02 -18.74
C GLU A 185 -26.34 20.90 -19.92
N GLU A 186 -25.07 20.84 -20.34
CA GLU A 186 -24.60 21.57 -21.53
C GLU A 186 -25.19 21.03 -22.84
N ALA A 187 -25.43 19.73 -22.94
CA ALA A 187 -26.06 19.11 -24.12
C ALA A 187 -27.56 19.44 -24.24
N ALA A 188 -28.28 19.52 -23.10
CA ALA A 188 -29.71 19.82 -23.08
C ALA A 188 -30.00 21.30 -23.41
N VAL A 189 -29.17 22.23 -22.94
CA VAL A 189 -29.34 23.67 -23.21
C VAL A 189 -29.11 24.00 -24.69
N LYS A 190 -28.19 23.29 -25.36
CA LYS A 190 -27.88 23.51 -26.78
C LYS A 190 -28.92 22.94 -27.75
N ALA A 191 -29.71 21.96 -27.31
CA ALA A 191 -30.83 21.39 -28.08
C ALA A 191 -32.12 22.23 -27.96
N ALA A 192 -32.28 22.99 -26.87
CA ALA A 192 -33.44 23.87 -26.64
C ALA A 192 -33.32 25.26 -27.29
N SER A 193 -32.17 25.60 -27.88
CA SER A 193 -31.91 26.88 -28.54
C SER A 193 -31.79 26.78 -30.08
N ARG A 194 -32.36 25.75 -30.70
CA ARG A 194 -32.48 25.60 -32.16
C ARG A 194 -33.93 25.49 -32.58
#